data_AF-A0AAW1KVI4-F1
#
_entry.id   AF-A0AAW1KVI4-F1
#
_cell.length_a   1.000
_cell.length_b   1.000
_cell.length_c   1.000
_cell.angle_alpha   90.00
_cell.angle_beta   90.00
_cell.angle_gamma   90.00
#
_symmetry.space_group_name_H-M   'P 1'
#
loop_
_entity.id
_entity.type
_entity.pdbx_description
1 polymer ?
#
loop_
_entity_poly.entity_id
_entity_poly.type
_entity_poly.pdbx_seq_one_letter_code
_entity_poly.pdbx_strand_id
1 'polypeptide(L)'
;MPPKWALGYHQCRWSYASDKRVLEVARTFREKGIPCDVIWMDIDYMDGFRCFTFHPERFSNPQSLVNDLHLSGFKAIWMLDPGIKQEEGYFAYDSGSENSIWVQTADGRPFVGEVWPGPCVFPDFTQSKARSWWANLVKDFISNGVDGIWNDMNEPAVFKVVSKTMPESNIHSGDSELGGCQNHSFYHNVYGMLMARSTYEGMKAANKNKRPFVLTRAGFMGSHRYAATWTGDNLATWEHLHMSVSMVLQLSLSGQPLSGPDIGGFAGNATPKLYGRWMGIGAMFPFCRGHSETDTVDHEPWSFGKECEEVCRNALKRRYQLLPHIYTLFYLANTRGSPVASPTFFADPKDPQLRTVENSFLLGPVLVHASTLRNQGIDQIPPLLPKGIWLSFDFDDSHPDLPALYLQGGSIIPMGPPHQHVGEANPTDDLTLLVALDEYGRAEGVLFEDDGDGYEFMRGNYLLTYYTAQLHSSAVTIKVSKTEGLWKRPNRHLHVQLLLGGGAKIDSWGTDGQDVQITMPSDDKISQLISASQKQYRTRIETAKSIPDAEETSRTKGTELSKTPIELKSGDWYLKVVPWIGGRIIAMEHQPTGIQWLHSRIEINGYEEYTGVEYRSPGCTEEYVVIE
;
A
#
# COMPACT_ATOMS: atom_id res chain seq x y z
N MET A 1 1.50 -6.69 -12.02
CA MET A 1 0.94 -7.63 -11.03
C MET A 1 1.99 -7.95 -9.98
N PRO A 2 1.72 -7.72 -8.69
CA PRO A 2 2.57 -8.24 -7.62
C PRO A 2 2.41 -9.78 -7.49
N PRO A 3 3.34 -10.49 -6.83
CA PRO A 3 3.05 -11.84 -6.39
C PRO A 3 1.91 -11.83 -5.36
N LYS A 4 1.03 -12.83 -5.38
CA LYS A 4 -0.20 -12.86 -4.57
C LYS A 4 0.08 -12.82 -3.07
N TRP A 5 1.16 -13.48 -2.61
CA TRP A 5 1.60 -13.44 -1.20
C TRP A 5 1.92 -12.00 -0.72
N ALA A 6 2.33 -11.10 -1.61
CA ALA A 6 2.62 -9.71 -1.24
C ALA A 6 1.35 -8.92 -0.88
N LEU A 7 0.17 -9.46 -1.21
CA LEU A 7 -1.11 -8.91 -0.81
C LEU A 7 -1.59 -9.45 0.54
N GLY A 8 -0.90 -10.41 1.16
CA GLY A 8 -1.15 -10.82 2.53
C GLY A 8 -0.81 -9.72 3.55
N TYR A 9 -0.78 -10.09 4.83
CA TYR A 9 -0.25 -9.24 5.89
C TYR A 9 1.26 -9.46 6.06
N HIS A 10 1.96 -8.37 6.36
CA HIS A 10 3.39 -8.31 6.54
C HIS A 10 3.71 -7.83 7.96
N GLN A 11 4.65 -8.50 8.64
CA GLN A 11 5.15 -8.05 9.94
C GLN A 11 6.62 -7.64 9.83
N CYS A 12 6.91 -6.44 10.31
CA CYS A 12 8.24 -5.90 10.45
C CYS A 12 8.41 -5.26 11.84
N ARG A 13 9.66 -5.04 12.20
CA ARG A 13 10.12 -4.18 13.28
C ARG A 13 11.56 -3.81 12.94
N TRP A 14 11.97 -2.57 13.21
CA TRP A 14 13.38 -2.20 13.30
C TRP A 14 13.78 -2.42 14.75
N SER A 15 14.50 -3.47 15.14
CA SER A 15 14.76 -4.68 14.37
C SER A 15 14.34 -5.94 15.10
N TYR A 16 14.09 -7.01 14.35
CA TYR A 16 14.26 -8.37 14.86
C TYR A 16 15.74 -8.72 14.91
N ALA A 17 16.36 -8.53 16.07
CA ALA A 17 17.81 -8.55 16.22
C ALA A 17 18.50 -9.91 15.97
N SER A 18 17.79 -11.02 15.76
CA SER A 18 18.37 -12.34 15.48
C SER A 18 17.41 -13.26 14.75
N ASP A 19 17.95 -14.27 14.06
CA ASP A 19 17.21 -15.38 13.46
C ASP A 19 16.24 -16.07 14.43
N LYS A 20 16.63 -16.27 15.69
CA LYS A 20 15.79 -16.84 16.75
C LYS A 20 14.57 -16.00 17.03
N ARG A 21 14.71 -14.67 17.11
CA ARG A 21 13.57 -13.76 17.33
C ARG A 21 12.64 -13.77 16.11
N VAL A 22 13.19 -13.81 14.90
CA VAL A 22 12.40 -13.92 13.67
C VAL A 22 11.53 -15.19 13.70
N LEU A 23 12.12 -16.34 14.04
CA LEU A 23 11.39 -17.61 14.13
C LEU A 23 10.37 -17.64 15.28
N GLU A 24 10.67 -17.01 16.41
CA GLU A 24 9.73 -16.86 17.52
C GLU A 24 8.47 -16.11 17.10
N VAL A 25 8.63 -14.98 16.41
CA VAL A 25 7.51 -14.17 15.90
C VAL A 25 6.69 -14.96 14.89
N ALA A 26 7.35 -15.59 13.91
CA ALA A 26 6.68 -16.40 12.89
C ALA A 26 5.87 -17.55 13.51
N ARG A 27 6.44 -18.27 14.48
CA ARG A 27 5.74 -19.33 15.22
C ARG A 27 4.55 -18.77 16.00
N THR A 28 4.72 -17.62 16.65
CA THR A 28 3.66 -17.00 17.47
C THR A 28 2.45 -16.61 16.63
N PHE A 29 2.62 -16.12 15.39
CA PHE A 29 1.52 -15.90 14.46
C PHE A 29 0.70 -17.17 14.21
N ARG A 30 1.38 -18.29 13.94
CA ARG A 30 0.74 -19.59 13.67
C ARG A 30 0.06 -20.16 14.92
N GLU A 31 0.73 -20.16 16.06
CA GLU A 31 0.17 -20.60 17.34
C GLU A 31 -1.07 -19.80 17.72
N LYS A 32 -1.03 -18.49 17.47
CA LYS A 32 -2.17 -17.62 17.72
C LYS A 32 -3.24 -17.74 16.67
N GLY A 33 -3.02 -18.26 15.47
CA GLY A 33 -4.02 -18.30 14.39
C GLY A 33 -4.34 -16.92 13.81
N ILE A 34 -3.31 -16.07 13.71
CA ILE A 34 -3.37 -14.74 13.12
C ILE A 34 -2.74 -14.79 11.71
N PRO A 35 -3.48 -14.43 10.65
CA PRO A 35 -2.96 -14.51 9.29
C PRO A 35 -1.75 -13.60 9.03
N CYS A 36 -0.70 -14.13 8.41
CA CYS A 36 0.52 -13.39 8.04
C CYS A 36 1.33 -14.17 6.98
N ASP A 37 1.77 -13.47 5.93
CA ASP A 37 2.51 -14.02 4.80
C ASP A 37 4.00 -13.68 4.84
N VAL A 38 4.41 -12.58 5.48
CA VAL A 38 5.77 -12.03 5.30
C VAL A 38 6.39 -11.56 6.60
N ILE A 39 7.63 -11.97 6.85
CA ILE A 39 8.49 -11.42 7.91
C ILE A 39 9.66 -10.66 7.27
N TRP A 40 9.95 -9.48 7.83
CA TRP A 40 10.95 -8.57 7.32
C TRP A 40 12.19 -8.53 8.22
N MET A 41 13.36 -8.47 7.57
CA MET A 41 14.66 -8.32 8.21
C MET A 41 15.15 -6.89 7.96
N ASP A 42 15.02 -6.07 9.00
CA ASP A 42 15.55 -4.71 9.07
C ASP A 42 17.07 -4.71 9.29
N ILE A 43 17.70 -3.54 9.25
CA ILE A 43 19.14 -3.31 9.06
C ILE A 43 20.07 -4.14 9.96
N ASP A 44 19.65 -4.48 11.19
CA ASP A 44 20.46 -5.23 12.16
C ASP A 44 20.86 -6.64 11.72
N TYR A 45 20.30 -7.18 10.64
CA TYR A 45 20.79 -8.45 10.09
C TYR A 45 22.19 -8.34 9.48
N MET A 46 22.61 -7.14 9.06
CA MET A 46 23.87 -6.90 8.37
C MET A 46 25.08 -6.96 9.32
N ASP A 47 26.25 -7.33 8.82
CA ASP A 47 27.51 -7.22 9.56
C ASP A 47 28.03 -5.78 9.57
N GLY A 48 27.87 -5.09 10.71
CA GLY A 48 28.28 -3.70 10.87
C GLY A 48 27.57 -2.75 9.90
N PHE A 49 26.29 -3.03 9.59
CA PHE A 49 25.44 -2.29 8.65
C PHE A 49 25.99 -2.26 7.21
N ARG A 50 26.87 -3.20 6.84
CA ARG A 50 27.34 -3.36 5.46
C ARG A 50 26.27 -4.07 4.62
N CYS A 51 25.78 -3.41 3.57
CA CYS A 51 24.83 -4.01 2.63
C CYS A 51 25.32 -5.36 2.08
N PHE A 52 24.41 -6.26 1.73
CA PHE A 52 24.73 -7.58 1.16
C PHE A 52 25.57 -8.50 2.07
N THR A 53 25.63 -8.22 3.37
CA THR A 53 26.28 -9.09 4.37
C THR A 53 25.28 -9.60 5.39
N PHE A 54 25.66 -10.62 6.16
CA PHE A 54 24.89 -11.14 7.28
C PHE A 54 25.77 -11.18 8.52
N HIS A 55 25.22 -10.80 9.67
CA HIS A 55 25.92 -10.82 10.93
C HIS A 55 26.33 -12.26 11.29
N PRO A 56 27.61 -12.54 11.56
CA PRO A 56 28.14 -13.90 11.62
C PRO A 56 27.56 -14.75 12.76
N GLU A 57 27.12 -14.12 13.86
CA GLU A 57 26.51 -14.83 14.99
C GLU A 57 24.98 -14.83 14.96
N ARG A 58 24.34 -13.67 14.73
CA ARG A 58 22.88 -13.48 14.84
C ARG A 58 22.11 -13.93 13.59
N PHE A 59 22.79 -14.03 12.45
CA PHE A 59 22.24 -14.44 11.15
C PHE A 59 23.24 -15.32 10.39
N SER A 60 23.85 -16.27 11.11
CA SER A 60 24.94 -17.12 10.60
C SER A 60 24.58 -17.97 9.37
N ASN A 61 23.30 -18.31 9.22
CA ASN A 61 22.79 -19.15 8.12
C ASN A 61 21.44 -18.61 7.61
N PRO A 62 21.44 -17.56 6.77
CA PRO A 62 20.21 -16.94 6.28
C PRO A 62 19.34 -17.92 5.47
N GLN A 63 19.96 -18.84 4.72
CA GLN A 63 19.22 -19.84 3.95
C GLN A 63 18.42 -20.78 4.85
N SER A 64 18.99 -21.22 5.98
CA SER A 64 18.27 -22.06 6.95
C SER A 64 17.08 -21.32 7.55
N LEU A 65 17.28 -20.06 7.97
CA LEU A 65 16.21 -19.21 8.50
C LEU A 65 15.06 -19.09 7.49
N VAL A 66 15.38 -18.79 6.24
CA VAL A 66 14.36 -18.69 5.17
C VAL A 66 13.63 -20.02 4.97
N ASN A 67 14.35 -21.14 4.95
CA ASN A 67 13.71 -22.45 4.77
C ASN A 67 12.69 -22.73 5.90
N ASP A 68 13.04 -22.42 7.14
CA ASP A 68 12.14 -22.58 8.30
C ASP A 68 10.91 -21.66 8.19
N LEU A 69 11.09 -20.43 7.73
CA LEU A 69 10.00 -19.50 7.42
C LEU A 69 9.09 -20.05 6.32
N HIS A 70 9.66 -20.57 5.23
CA HIS A 70 8.91 -21.15 4.11
C HIS A 70 8.11 -22.38 4.52
N LEU A 71 8.66 -23.25 5.39
CA LEU A 71 7.94 -24.40 5.95
C LEU A 71 6.72 -23.99 6.77
N SER A 72 6.74 -22.78 7.33
CA SER A 72 5.63 -22.19 8.08
C SER A 72 4.76 -21.26 7.23
N GLY A 73 4.97 -21.22 5.90
CA GLY A 73 4.17 -20.44 4.96
C GLY A 73 4.52 -18.95 4.88
N PHE A 74 5.65 -18.52 5.44
CA PHE A 74 6.11 -17.13 5.36
C PHE A 74 7.06 -16.90 4.17
N LYS A 75 7.18 -15.64 3.77
CA LYS A 75 8.20 -15.09 2.88
C LYS A 75 9.16 -14.21 3.66
N ALA A 76 10.38 -14.11 3.16
CA ALA A 76 11.47 -13.40 3.81
C ALA A 76 11.90 -12.19 2.96
N ILE A 77 11.73 -10.98 3.51
CA ILE A 77 12.14 -9.73 2.87
C ILE A 77 13.29 -9.09 3.64
N TRP A 78 14.30 -8.59 2.92
CA TRP A 78 15.52 -8.05 3.51
C TRP A 78 15.77 -6.62 3.03
N MET A 79 16.16 -5.74 3.94
CA MET A 79 16.44 -4.34 3.63
C MET A 79 17.84 -4.14 3.03
N LEU A 80 17.97 -3.21 2.08
CA LEU A 80 19.22 -2.73 1.51
C LEU A 80 19.17 -1.19 1.33
N ASP A 81 20.17 -0.51 1.88
CA ASP A 81 20.37 0.93 1.73
C ASP A 81 21.27 1.29 0.54
N PRO A 82 21.18 2.52 -0.01
CA PRO A 82 22.07 2.97 -1.08
C PRO A 82 23.50 3.27 -0.59
N GLY A 83 23.69 3.50 0.71
CA GLY A 83 25.00 3.84 1.27
C GLY A 83 25.90 2.61 1.39
N ILE A 84 26.99 2.58 0.62
CA ILE A 84 28.00 1.52 0.71
C ILE A 84 29.14 2.01 1.59
N LYS A 85 29.37 1.32 2.72
CA LYS A 85 30.45 1.65 3.67
C LYS A 85 31.78 1.82 2.94
N GLN A 86 32.43 2.95 3.17
CA GLN A 86 33.77 3.22 2.64
C GLN A 86 34.81 2.47 3.48
N GLU A 87 35.18 1.27 3.06
CA GLU A 87 36.10 0.40 3.79
C GLU A 87 36.88 -0.48 2.81
N GLU A 88 38.21 -0.34 2.77
CA GLU A 88 39.06 -1.21 1.94
C GLU A 88 38.95 -2.68 2.40
N GLY A 89 38.83 -3.60 1.45
CA GLY A 89 38.65 -5.03 1.71
C GLY A 89 37.18 -5.45 1.82
N TYR A 90 36.23 -4.51 1.85
CA TYR A 90 34.81 -4.80 1.75
C TYR A 90 34.40 -4.92 0.28
N PHE A 91 34.02 -6.12 -0.14
CA PHE A 91 33.82 -6.47 -1.55
C PHE A 91 32.91 -5.51 -2.34
N ALA A 92 31.85 -4.97 -1.74
CA ALA A 92 30.96 -4.04 -2.44
C ALA A 92 31.64 -2.68 -2.65
N TYR A 93 32.41 -2.19 -1.67
CA TYR A 93 33.20 -0.98 -1.82
C TYR A 93 34.33 -1.16 -2.84
N ASP A 94 35.08 -2.27 -2.74
CA ASP A 94 36.22 -2.53 -3.63
C ASP A 94 35.73 -2.67 -5.08
N SER A 95 34.74 -3.53 -5.33
CA SER A 95 34.22 -3.77 -6.69
C SER A 95 33.55 -2.52 -7.30
N GLY A 96 32.85 -1.71 -6.50
CA GLY A 96 32.27 -0.47 -7.01
C GLY A 96 33.34 0.59 -7.32
N SER A 97 34.42 0.64 -6.54
CA SER A 97 35.55 1.55 -6.78
C SER A 97 36.32 1.16 -8.04
N GLU A 98 36.59 -0.14 -8.24
CA GLU A 98 37.20 -0.67 -9.48
C GLU A 98 36.41 -0.29 -10.73
N ASN A 99 35.07 -0.22 -10.63
CA ASN A 99 34.19 0.15 -11.75
C ASN A 99 33.93 1.67 -11.86
N SER A 100 34.48 2.48 -10.95
CA SER A 100 34.29 3.95 -10.91
C SER A 100 32.81 4.36 -10.97
N ILE A 101 31.97 3.75 -10.12
CA ILE A 101 30.51 3.91 -10.14
C ILE A 101 29.94 4.85 -9.08
N TRP A 102 30.79 5.56 -8.33
CA TRP A 102 30.33 6.43 -7.24
C TRP A 102 29.88 7.80 -7.75
N VAL A 103 28.84 8.35 -7.12
CA VAL A 103 28.52 9.78 -7.22
C VAL A 103 29.73 10.59 -6.77
N GLN A 104 30.02 11.70 -7.46
CA GLN A 104 31.21 12.50 -7.21
C GLN A 104 30.88 13.85 -6.55
N THR A 105 31.84 14.41 -5.83
CA THR A 105 31.86 15.83 -5.49
C THR A 105 32.25 16.68 -6.70
N ALA A 106 32.03 18.00 -6.64
CA ALA A 106 32.35 18.92 -7.73
C ALA A 106 33.85 18.95 -8.13
N ASP A 107 34.75 18.49 -7.26
CA ASP A 107 36.19 18.35 -7.51
C ASP A 107 36.58 16.95 -8.05
N GLY A 108 35.60 16.10 -8.39
CA GLY A 108 35.81 14.82 -9.08
C GLY A 108 36.17 13.64 -8.18
N ARG A 109 36.13 13.80 -6.85
CA ARG A 109 36.34 12.70 -5.89
C ARG A 109 35.02 11.99 -5.59
N PRO A 110 35.01 10.70 -5.17
CA PRO A 110 33.79 10.07 -4.67
C PRO A 110 33.19 10.88 -3.52
N PHE A 111 31.88 11.12 -3.58
CA PHE A 111 31.16 11.72 -2.48
C PHE A 111 31.06 10.73 -1.32
N VAL A 112 31.36 11.24 -0.12
CA VAL A 112 31.28 10.49 1.13
C VAL A 112 30.24 11.16 2.04
N GLY A 113 29.19 10.42 2.37
CA GLY A 113 28.14 10.83 3.30
C GLY A 113 28.10 9.93 4.53
N GLU A 114 27.72 10.48 5.68
CA GLU A 114 27.55 9.72 6.92
C GLU A 114 26.18 9.06 6.95
N VAL A 115 26.12 7.74 7.14
CA VAL A 115 24.87 6.98 7.38
C VAL A 115 25.12 5.89 8.44
N TRP A 116 24.29 4.84 8.52
CA TRP A 116 24.34 3.78 9.52
C TRP A 116 25.74 3.16 9.76
N PRO A 117 26.44 2.63 8.74
CA PRO A 117 27.80 2.10 8.91
C PRO A 117 28.91 3.16 9.06
N GLY A 118 28.55 4.46 9.16
CA GLY A 118 29.50 5.58 9.15
C GLY A 118 29.72 6.16 7.75
N PRO A 119 30.96 6.54 7.38
CA PRO A 119 31.28 7.06 6.06
C PRO A 119 30.90 6.09 4.92
N CYS A 120 30.11 6.56 3.96
CA CYS A 120 29.64 5.78 2.82
C CYS A 120 29.80 6.51 1.49
N VAL A 121 30.07 5.74 0.45
CA VAL A 121 29.93 6.15 -0.95
C VAL A 121 28.57 5.72 -1.49
N PHE A 122 28.09 6.42 -2.51
CA PHE A 122 26.76 6.22 -3.09
C PHE A 122 26.88 5.77 -4.55
N PRO A 123 26.31 4.62 -4.95
CA PRO A 123 26.25 4.20 -6.34
C PRO A 123 25.52 5.25 -7.18
N ASP A 124 26.13 5.67 -8.28
CA ASP A 124 25.51 6.57 -9.24
C ASP A 124 24.58 5.78 -10.17
N PHE A 125 23.36 5.50 -9.70
CA PHE A 125 22.36 4.73 -10.46
C PHE A 125 21.94 5.38 -11.79
N THR A 126 22.36 6.62 -12.07
CA THR A 126 22.20 7.24 -13.39
C THR A 126 23.11 6.60 -14.45
N GLN A 127 24.11 5.82 -14.04
CA GLN A 127 25.00 5.06 -14.90
C GLN A 127 24.56 3.60 -15.05
N SER A 128 24.47 3.12 -16.29
CA SER A 128 24.14 1.74 -16.62
C SER A 128 25.06 0.71 -15.97
N LYS A 129 26.36 1.03 -15.85
CA LYS A 129 27.33 0.19 -15.14
C LYS A 129 27.05 0.08 -13.63
N ALA A 130 26.63 1.16 -12.97
CA ALA A 130 26.27 1.14 -11.55
C ALA A 130 24.98 0.33 -11.33
N ARG A 131 23.97 0.51 -12.19
CA ARG A 131 22.74 -0.28 -12.17
C ARG A 131 23.01 -1.77 -12.37
N SER A 132 23.88 -2.12 -13.32
CA SER A 132 24.28 -3.51 -13.59
C SER A 132 25.07 -4.11 -12.42
N TRP A 133 25.99 -3.35 -11.83
CA TRP A 133 26.73 -3.75 -10.64
C TRP A 133 25.78 -4.06 -9.47
N TRP A 134 24.84 -3.16 -9.16
CA TRP A 134 23.86 -3.38 -8.10
C TRP A 134 22.96 -4.57 -8.40
N ALA A 135 22.46 -4.70 -9.63
CA ALA A 135 21.62 -5.82 -10.04
C ALA A 135 22.33 -7.17 -9.88
N ASN A 136 23.63 -7.25 -10.15
CA ASN A 136 24.42 -8.46 -9.94
C ASN A 136 24.58 -8.79 -8.45
N LEU A 137 24.85 -7.80 -7.59
CA LEU A 137 24.90 -8.01 -6.15
C LEU A 137 23.56 -8.48 -5.59
N VAL A 138 22.45 -7.86 -6.03
CA VAL A 138 21.10 -8.31 -5.66
C VAL A 138 20.88 -9.74 -6.14
N LYS A 139 21.22 -10.06 -7.38
CA LYS A 139 21.06 -11.41 -7.94
C LYS A 139 21.74 -12.47 -7.07
N ASP A 140 22.98 -12.22 -6.66
CA ASP A 140 23.73 -13.14 -5.81
C ASP A 140 23.16 -13.19 -4.39
N PHE A 141 22.71 -12.05 -3.86
CA PHE A 141 22.05 -11.99 -2.55
C PHE A 141 20.75 -12.80 -2.50
N ILE A 142 19.97 -12.83 -3.60
CA ILE A 142 18.76 -13.65 -3.72
C ILE A 142 19.03 -15.15 -3.53
N SER A 143 20.25 -15.62 -3.82
CA SER A 143 20.61 -17.04 -3.65
C SER A 143 20.55 -17.53 -2.19
N ASN A 144 20.46 -16.61 -1.21
CA ASN A 144 20.25 -16.92 0.21
C ASN A 144 18.77 -17.17 0.58
N GLY A 145 17.89 -17.31 -0.42
CA GLY A 145 16.47 -17.60 -0.22
C GLY A 145 15.57 -16.36 -0.08
N VAL A 146 16.11 -15.17 -0.29
CA VAL A 146 15.37 -13.90 -0.25
C VAL A 146 14.19 -13.90 -1.23
N ASP A 147 12.98 -13.60 -0.76
CA ASP A 147 11.78 -13.52 -1.60
C ASP A 147 11.47 -12.11 -2.10
N GLY A 148 11.96 -11.08 -1.40
CA GLY A 148 11.75 -9.67 -1.69
C GLY A 148 12.84 -8.78 -1.12
N ILE A 149 12.98 -7.58 -1.68
CA ILE A 149 13.95 -6.58 -1.20
C ILE A 149 13.22 -5.31 -0.80
N TRP A 150 13.68 -4.71 0.28
CA TRP A 150 13.29 -3.38 0.72
C TRP A 150 14.45 -2.41 0.45
N ASN A 151 14.23 -1.40 -0.39
CA ASN A 151 15.15 -0.29 -0.58
C ASN A 151 14.74 0.88 0.30
N ASP A 152 15.50 1.09 1.37
CA ASP A 152 15.31 2.21 2.30
C ASP A 152 16.31 3.34 2.01
N MET A 153 16.09 4.51 2.61
CA MET A 153 16.99 5.66 2.59
C MET A 153 17.38 6.17 1.19
N ASN A 154 16.59 5.87 0.17
CA ASN A 154 16.94 6.09 -1.23
C ASN A 154 16.41 7.40 -1.84
N GLU A 155 16.08 8.39 -1.00
CA GLU A 155 15.82 9.77 -1.43
C GLU A 155 16.95 10.42 -2.24
N PRO A 156 18.26 10.30 -1.94
CA PRO A 156 18.96 9.53 -0.88
C PRO A 156 19.16 10.28 0.44
N ALA A 157 18.99 9.57 1.55
CA ALA A 157 19.19 10.12 2.89
C ALA A 157 20.68 10.16 3.29
N VAL A 158 21.10 11.26 3.91
CA VAL A 158 22.45 11.45 4.46
C VAL A 158 22.32 12.06 5.86
N PHE A 159 23.01 11.48 6.84
CA PHE A 159 23.01 11.98 8.22
C PHE A 159 23.95 13.16 8.39
N LYS A 160 23.80 13.86 9.52
CA LYS A 160 24.68 14.97 9.96
C LYS A 160 24.80 16.15 8.98
N VAL A 161 23.87 16.27 8.03
CA VAL A 161 23.71 17.44 7.15
C VAL A 161 22.32 18.06 7.32
N VAL A 162 22.20 19.37 7.08
CA VAL A 162 20.95 20.12 7.29
C VAL A 162 19.87 19.68 6.30
N SER A 163 20.24 19.47 5.03
CA SER A 163 19.34 19.05 3.96
C SER A 163 18.84 17.61 4.09
N LYS A 164 19.46 16.79 4.96
CA LYS A 164 19.25 15.34 5.08
C LYS A 164 19.45 14.54 3.78
N THR A 165 20.12 15.13 2.79
CA THR A 165 20.48 14.48 1.52
C THR A 165 21.84 14.98 1.03
N MET A 166 22.38 14.37 -0.03
CA MET A 166 23.67 14.77 -0.60
C MET A 166 23.62 16.19 -1.22
N PRO A 167 24.74 16.91 -1.29
CA PRO A 167 24.77 18.26 -1.84
C PRO A 167 24.26 18.33 -3.28
N GLU A 168 23.47 19.36 -3.60
CA GLU A 168 22.94 19.59 -4.95
C GLU A 168 24.04 19.69 -6.02
N SER A 169 25.23 20.16 -5.65
CA SER A 169 26.40 20.30 -6.52
C SER A 169 27.19 19.02 -6.75
N ASN A 170 26.81 17.90 -6.12
CA ASN A 170 27.39 16.61 -6.43
C ASN A 170 27.15 16.26 -7.90
N ILE A 171 28.10 15.57 -8.53
CA ILE A 171 28.09 15.24 -9.94
C ILE A 171 27.70 13.78 -10.14
N HIS A 172 26.72 13.57 -11.00
CA HIS A 172 26.33 12.27 -11.54
C HIS A 172 26.79 12.17 -12.98
N SER A 173 27.50 11.10 -13.33
CA SER A 173 27.99 10.85 -14.69
C SER A 173 26.95 10.09 -15.53
N GLY A 174 25.71 10.55 -15.50
CA GLY A 174 24.57 9.82 -16.06
C GLY A 174 24.69 9.46 -17.53
N ASP A 175 24.04 8.35 -17.90
CA ASP A 175 23.99 7.92 -19.30
C ASP A 175 23.30 9.01 -20.17
N SER A 176 23.67 9.09 -21.45
CA SER A 176 23.17 10.14 -22.35
C SER A 176 21.64 10.17 -22.46
N GLU A 177 20.99 9.01 -22.39
CA GLU A 177 19.54 8.85 -22.46
C GLU A 177 18.81 9.35 -21.20
N LEU A 178 19.52 9.52 -20.08
CA LEU A 178 18.97 10.06 -18.84
C LEU A 178 19.29 11.56 -18.64
N GLY A 179 20.10 12.16 -19.52
CA GLY A 179 20.47 13.58 -19.46
C GLY A 179 21.97 13.85 -19.41
N GLY A 180 22.81 12.82 -19.44
CA GLY A 180 24.27 12.96 -19.42
C GLY A 180 24.83 13.35 -18.05
N CYS A 181 26.07 13.86 -18.03
CA CYS A 181 26.69 14.35 -16.80
C CYS A 181 25.96 15.60 -16.29
N GLN A 182 25.40 15.53 -15.09
CA GLN A 182 24.64 16.62 -14.45
C GLN A 182 24.88 16.65 -12.94
N ASN A 183 24.45 17.74 -12.32
CA ASN A 183 24.43 17.90 -10.87
C ASN A 183 23.33 17.04 -10.22
N HIS A 184 23.45 16.78 -8.92
CA HIS A 184 22.48 16.03 -8.13
C HIS A 184 21.10 16.69 -8.13
N SER A 185 21.03 18.03 -8.17
CA SER A 185 19.74 18.73 -8.30
C SER A 185 18.93 18.30 -9.53
N PHE A 186 19.58 17.85 -10.61
CA PHE A 186 18.90 17.32 -11.79
C PHE A 186 18.37 15.90 -11.58
N TYR A 187 19.07 15.07 -10.77
CA TYR A 187 18.81 13.64 -10.62
C TYR A 187 18.18 13.21 -9.29
N HIS A 188 18.10 14.10 -8.29
CA HIS A 188 17.68 13.78 -6.92
C HIS A 188 16.42 12.91 -6.89
N ASN A 189 15.33 13.39 -7.49
CA ASN A 189 14.03 12.71 -7.46
C ASN A 189 13.98 11.38 -8.24
N VAL A 190 14.92 11.12 -9.15
CA VAL A 190 14.98 9.84 -9.91
C VAL A 190 15.94 8.83 -9.30
N TYR A 191 16.78 9.23 -8.34
CA TYR A 191 17.77 8.36 -7.72
C TYR A 191 17.13 7.09 -7.13
N GLY A 192 16.11 7.25 -6.27
CA GLY A 192 15.40 6.14 -5.64
C GLY A 192 14.72 5.21 -6.64
N MET A 193 14.09 5.77 -7.69
CA MET A 193 13.49 4.97 -8.77
C MET A 193 14.54 4.13 -9.51
N LEU A 194 15.73 4.68 -9.77
CA LEU A 194 16.81 3.97 -10.47
C LEU A 194 17.43 2.87 -9.61
N MET A 195 17.53 3.07 -8.29
CA MET A 195 17.87 2.01 -7.33
C MET A 195 16.83 0.89 -7.35
N ALA A 196 15.54 1.24 -7.19
CA ALA A 196 14.44 0.27 -7.18
C ALA A 196 14.37 -0.53 -8.50
N ARG A 197 14.58 0.14 -9.64
CA ARG A 197 14.71 -0.51 -10.95
C ARG A 197 15.87 -1.50 -10.98
N SER A 198 17.04 -1.11 -10.50
CA SER A 198 18.24 -1.97 -10.48
C SER A 198 18.02 -3.19 -9.59
N THR A 199 17.38 -3.02 -8.44
CA THR A 199 16.96 -4.11 -7.55
C THR A 199 15.99 -5.06 -8.26
N TYR A 200 14.94 -4.52 -8.90
CA TYR A 200 13.97 -5.30 -9.65
C TYR A 200 14.62 -6.14 -10.75
N GLU A 201 15.53 -5.52 -11.53
CA GLU A 201 16.28 -6.20 -12.60
C GLU A 201 17.18 -7.31 -12.05
N GLY A 202 17.85 -7.08 -10.92
CA GLY A 202 18.66 -8.09 -10.23
C GLY A 202 17.84 -9.29 -9.74
N MET A 203 16.71 -9.03 -9.08
CA MET A 203 15.78 -10.08 -8.64
C MET A 203 15.23 -10.90 -9.82
N LYS A 204 14.86 -10.23 -10.92
CA LYS A 204 14.39 -10.89 -12.14
C LYS A 204 15.49 -11.75 -12.78
N ALA A 205 16.74 -11.29 -12.73
CA ALA A 205 17.89 -12.05 -13.21
C ALA A 205 18.18 -13.28 -12.33
N ALA A 206 17.90 -13.22 -11.02
CA ALA A 206 18.04 -14.37 -10.12
C ALA A 206 17.00 -15.46 -10.40
N ASN A 207 15.73 -15.07 -10.65
CA ASN A 207 14.69 -16.02 -10.97
C ASN A 207 13.66 -15.44 -11.96
N LYS A 208 13.83 -15.78 -13.25
CA LYS A 208 12.94 -15.36 -14.33
C LYS A 208 11.49 -15.88 -14.23
N ASN A 209 11.25 -16.86 -13.36
CA ASN A 209 9.94 -17.51 -13.19
C ASN A 209 9.15 -16.93 -12.02
N LYS A 210 9.71 -16.02 -11.21
CA LYS A 210 9.03 -15.35 -10.10
C LYS A 210 8.86 -13.87 -10.38
N ARG A 211 7.82 -13.25 -9.84
CA ARG A 211 7.63 -11.79 -9.87
C ARG A 211 8.51 -11.16 -8.80
N PRO A 212 9.41 -10.24 -9.14
CA PRO A 212 10.14 -9.48 -8.13
C PRO A 212 9.18 -8.69 -7.24
N PHE A 213 9.43 -8.73 -5.93
CA PHE A 213 8.83 -7.81 -4.98
C PHE A 213 9.91 -6.88 -4.46
N VAL A 214 9.79 -5.60 -4.80
CA VAL A 214 10.63 -4.52 -4.29
C VAL A 214 9.73 -3.54 -3.56
N LEU A 215 10.10 -3.15 -2.34
CA LEU A 215 9.51 -2.02 -1.63
C LEU A 215 10.50 -0.85 -1.65
N THR A 216 10.07 0.35 -1.99
CA THR A 216 10.92 1.56 -2.01
C THR A 216 10.29 2.71 -1.24
N ARG A 217 11.09 3.58 -0.62
CA ARG A 217 10.58 4.79 0.06
C ARG A 217 10.41 5.93 -0.94
N ALA A 218 11.48 6.18 -1.69
CA ALA A 218 11.54 7.23 -2.69
C ALA A 218 11.29 6.67 -4.09
N GLY A 219 10.67 7.49 -4.92
CA GLY A 219 10.41 7.16 -6.32
C GLY A 219 10.06 8.39 -7.14
N PHE A 220 9.98 8.19 -8.45
CA PHE A 220 9.50 9.16 -9.43
C PHE A 220 8.30 8.61 -10.21
N MET A 221 7.71 9.43 -11.08
CA MET A 221 6.65 8.96 -11.98
C MET A 221 7.08 7.70 -12.76
N GLY A 222 6.30 6.63 -12.63
CA GLY A 222 6.59 5.34 -13.25
C GLY A 222 7.31 4.33 -12.35
N SER A 223 7.54 4.63 -11.07
CA SER A 223 8.14 3.69 -10.11
C SER A 223 7.31 2.42 -9.89
N HIS A 224 5.97 2.49 -10.08
CA HIS A 224 5.06 1.33 -10.01
C HIS A 224 5.45 0.16 -10.93
N ARG A 225 6.26 0.40 -11.97
CA ARG A 225 6.78 -0.64 -12.85
C ARG A 225 7.79 -1.56 -12.15
N TYR A 226 8.42 -1.08 -11.08
CA TYR A 226 9.54 -1.74 -10.43
C TYR A 226 9.29 -2.04 -8.95
N ALA A 227 8.49 -1.24 -8.24
CA ALA A 227 8.35 -1.38 -6.79
C ALA A 227 6.97 -0.97 -6.25
N ALA A 228 6.61 -1.61 -5.14
CA ALA A 228 5.65 -1.10 -4.16
C ALA A 228 6.25 0.09 -3.40
N THR A 229 5.41 0.90 -2.74
CA THR A 229 5.88 2.00 -1.88
C THR A 229 5.22 1.92 -0.51
N TRP A 230 5.88 2.43 0.52
CA TRP A 230 5.19 2.78 1.77
C TRP A 230 5.31 4.28 2.03
N THR A 231 4.53 4.80 2.96
CA THR A 231 4.45 6.25 3.22
C THR A 231 5.55 6.81 4.12
N GLY A 232 6.61 6.02 4.39
CA GLY A 232 7.71 6.41 5.27
C GLY A 232 7.35 6.34 6.76
N ASP A 233 8.24 6.90 7.56
CA ASP A 233 8.32 6.82 9.02
C ASP A 233 7.17 7.59 9.72
N ASN A 234 5.94 7.09 9.64
CA ASN A 234 4.77 7.73 10.26
C ASN A 234 4.77 7.58 11.79
N LEU A 235 4.15 8.53 12.50
CA LEU A 235 4.04 8.49 13.96
C LEU A 235 2.89 7.58 14.42
N ALA A 236 3.01 7.02 15.62
CA ALA A 236 1.95 6.31 16.33
C ALA A 236 0.93 7.27 16.96
N THR A 237 0.23 8.06 16.14
CA THR A 237 -0.81 9.01 16.59
C THR A 237 -2.12 8.87 15.79
N TRP A 238 -3.21 9.44 16.33
CA TRP A 238 -4.52 9.46 15.68
C TRP A 238 -4.53 10.33 14.42
N GLU A 239 -3.75 11.40 14.40
CA GLU A 239 -3.60 12.27 13.23
C GLU A 239 -2.94 11.51 12.08
N HIS A 240 -1.87 10.75 12.36
CA HIS A 240 -1.20 9.93 11.34
C HIS A 240 -2.06 8.77 10.85
N LEU A 241 -2.86 8.15 11.73
CA LEU A 241 -3.91 7.21 11.33
C LEU A 241 -4.86 7.87 10.32
N HIS A 242 -5.41 9.05 10.65
CA HIS A 242 -6.35 9.76 9.79
C HIS A 242 -5.73 10.15 8.44
N MET A 243 -4.52 10.71 8.46
CA MET A 243 -3.79 11.11 7.25
C MET A 243 -3.47 9.96 6.30
N SER A 244 -3.28 8.75 6.83
CA SER A 244 -2.89 7.60 6.02
C SER A 244 -3.85 7.31 4.88
N VAL A 245 -5.15 7.58 5.07
CA VAL A 245 -6.20 7.42 4.05
C VAL A 245 -5.89 8.30 2.86
N SER A 246 -5.76 9.61 3.07
CA SER A 246 -5.47 10.58 2.02
C SER A 246 -4.12 10.29 1.34
N MET A 247 -3.08 9.90 2.09
CA MET A 247 -1.77 9.56 1.51
C MET A 247 -1.85 8.37 0.54
N VAL A 248 -2.51 7.27 0.95
CA VAL A 248 -2.70 6.07 0.10
C VAL A 248 -3.53 6.40 -1.14
N LEU A 249 -4.58 7.21 -0.99
CA LEU A 249 -5.43 7.61 -2.11
C LEU A 249 -4.67 8.48 -3.12
N GLN A 250 -3.86 9.43 -2.65
CA GLN A 250 -3.07 10.31 -3.53
C GLN A 250 -1.98 9.54 -4.29
N LEU A 251 -1.33 8.57 -3.63
CA LEU A 251 -0.40 7.65 -4.29
C LEU A 251 -1.11 6.81 -5.35
N SER A 252 -2.29 6.28 -5.03
CA SER A 252 -3.09 5.48 -5.97
C SER A 252 -3.51 6.30 -7.20
N LEU A 253 -3.97 7.56 -7.01
CA LEU A 253 -4.28 8.50 -8.09
C LEU A 253 -3.04 8.89 -8.92
N SER A 254 -1.86 8.90 -8.29
CA SER A 254 -0.56 9.16 -8.94
C SER A 254 0.03 7.92 -9.64
N GLY A 255 -0.76 6.85 -9.79
CA GLY A 255 -0.36 5.63 -10.49
C GLY A 255 0.51 4.69 -9.66
N GLN A 256 0.46 4.75 -8.32
CA GLN A 256 1.13 3.83 -7.41
C GLN A 256 0.10 2.97 -6.66
N PRO A 257 -0.35 1.83 -7.24
CA PRO A 257 -1.49 1.07 -6.72
C PRO A 257 -1.18 0.19 -5.50
N LEU A 258 0.10 -0.13 -5.26
CA LEU A 258 0.54 -0.92 -4.10
C LEU A 258 1.27 0.00 -3.12
N SER A 259 0.46 0.67 -2.28
CA SER A 259 0.92 1.61 -1.26
C SER A 259 0.19 1.44 0.07
N GLY A 260 0.86 1.79 1.16
CA GLY A 260 0.32 1.70 2.52
C GLY A 260 1.28 2.30 3.55
N PRO A 261 0.80 2.60 4.77
CA PRO A 261 1.62 3.11 5.87
C PRO A 261 2.23 2.00 6.71
N ASP A 262 3.05 2.38 7.69
CA ASP A 262 3.41 1.50 8.79
C ASP A 262 2.26 1.45 9.81
N ILE A 263 1.54 0.32 9.77
CA ILE A 263 0.36 0.09 10.59
C ILE A 263 0.77 0.01 12.06
N GLY A 264 0.18 0.86 12.88
CA GLY A 264 0.53 1.04 14.29
C GLY A 264 1.35 2.30 14.55
N GLY A 265 2.02 2.84 13.53
CA GLY A 265 2.99 3.93 13.67
C GLY A 265 4.41 3.41 13.80
N PHE A 266 5.30 3.92 12.94
CA PHE A 266 6.72 3.61 13.00
C PHE A 266 7.35 4.18 14.28
N ALA A 267 7.21 5.50 14.49
CA ALA A 267 7.82 6.18 15.62
C ALA A 267 6.83 6.41 16.77
N GLY A 268 7.29 6.16 17.99
CA GLY A 268 6.49 6.26 19.21
C GLY A 268 5.56 5.07 19.47
N ASN A 269 4.93 5.06 20.65
CA ASN A 269 4.12 3.94 21.13
C ASN A 269 2.63 4.17 20.88
N ALA A 270 2.00 3.27 20.12
CA ALA A 270 0.55 3.24 20.03
C ALA A 270 -0.08 2.87 21.37
N THR A 271 -1.25 3.44 21.68
CA THR A 271 -2.11 2.87 22.71
C THR A 271 -2.82 1.63 22.15
N PRO A 272 -3.30 0.68 23.00
CA PRO A 272 -4.03 -0.48 22.52
C PRO A 272 -5.18 -0.14 21.57
N LYS A 273 -5.95 0.90 21.90
CA LYS A 273 -7.09 1.37 21.11
C LYS A 273 -6.66 1.96 19.76
N LEU A 274 -5.59 2.76 19.75
CA LEU A 274 -5.02 3.30 18.51
C LEU A 274 -4.49 2.17 17.61
N TYR A 275 -3.78 1.20 18.18
CA TYR A 275 -3.25 0.06 17.44
C TYR A 275 -4.35 -0.81 16.83
N GLY A 276 -5.40 -1.10 17.61
CA GLY A 276 -6.58 -1.82 17.10
C GLY A 276 -7.26 -1.08 15.93
N ARG A 277 -7.37 0.25 16.02
CA ARG A 277 -7.92 1.06 14.94
C ARG A 277 -7.03 1.10 13.70
N TRP A 278 -5.72 1.21 13.91
CA TRP A 278 -4.69 1.07 12.86
C TRP A 278 -4.82 -0.24 12.12
N MET A 279 -4.92 -1.36 12.84
CA MET A 279 -5.04 -2.68 12.22
C MET A 279 -6.34 -2.82 11.44
N GLY A 280 -7.46 -2.33 11.98
CA GLY A 280 -8.76 -2.35 11.32
C GLY A 280 -8.73 -1.69 9.93
N ILE A 281 -8.30 -0.43 9.85
CA ILE A 281 -8.22 0.30 8.57
C ILE A 281 -7.04 -0.19 7.70
N GLY A 282 -5.89 -0.46 8.33
CA GLY A 282 -4.66 -0.89 7.67
C GLY A 282 -4.79 -2.23 6.96
N ALA A 283 -5.59 -3.14 7.50
CA ALA A 283 -5.93 -4.41 6.85
C ALA A 283 -6.60 -4.23 5.47
N MET A 284 -7.25 -3.09 5.24
CA MET A 284 -7.96 -2.77 3.99
C MET A 284 -7.11 -1.95 3.00
N PHE A 285 -5.93 -1.47 3.37
CA PHE A 285 -5.04 -0.78 2.42
C PHE A 285 -4.39 -1.74 1.41
N PRO A 286 -4.03 -1.28 0.19
CA PRO A 286 -3.40 -2.14 -0.80
C PRO A 286 -2.12 -2.83 -0.30
N PHE A 287 -1.23 -2.08 0.35
CA PHE A 287 -0.08 -2.63 1.08
C PHE A 287 -0.38 -2.64 2.59
N CYS A 288 -0.15 -3.79 3.23
CA CYS A 288 -0.58 -4.03 4.60
C CYS A 288 0.58 -4.58 5.45
N ARG A 289 1.31 -3.68 6.10
CA ARG A 289 2.49 -3.99 6.91
C ARG A 289 2.41 -3.34 8.29
N GLY A 290 2.54 -4.13 9.35
CA GLY A 290 2.87 -3.60 10.69
C GLY A 290 4.37 -3.38 10.82
N HIS A 291 4.79 -2.23 11.33
CA HIS A 291 6.20 -1.88 11.50
C HIS A 291 6.37 -0.79 12.55
N SER A 292 7.38 -0.94 13.41
CA SER A 292 7.77 0.04 14.42
C SER A 292 9.28 0.10 14.64
N GLU A 293 9.77 1.22 15.19
CA GLU A 293 11.18 1.48 15.50
C GLU A 293 11.66 0.75 16.77
N THR A 294 12.99 0.70 16.98
CA THR A 294 13.62 -0.17 17.99
C THR A 294 13.29 0.20 19.43
N ASP A 295 13.04 1.48 19.69
CA ASP A 295 12.83 2.03 21.04
C ASP A 295 11.34 2.02 21.46
N THR A 296 10.47 1.45 20.64
CA THR A 296 9.04 1.28 20.95
C THR A 296 8.77 0.01 21.74
N VAL A 297 7.56 -0.12 22.28
CA VAL A 297 7.03 -1.43 22.65
C VAL A 297 6.86 -2.29 21.40
N ASP A 298 6.81 -3.60 21.58
CA ASP A 298 6.48 -4.57 20.53
C ASP A 298 5.13 -4.19 19.85
N HIS A 299 5.11 -4.13 18.52
CA HIS A 299 3.91 -3.84 17.69
C HIS A 299 3.46 -5.05 16.89
N GLU A 300 3.63 -6.25 17.41
CA GLU A 300 2.94 -7.43 16.92
C GLU A 300 1.47 -7.42 17.39
N PRO A 301 0.54 -8.06 16.65
CA PRO A 301 -0.89 -8.06 16.98
C PRO A 301 -1.26 -8.46 18.41
N TRP A 302 -0.43 -9.23 19.11
CA TRP A 302 -0.67 -9.72 20.46
C TRP A 302 -0.08 -8.84 21.57
N SER A 303 0.61 -7.76 21.23
CA SER A 303 1.37 -6.95 22.19
C SER A 303 0.49 -5.97 23.00
N PHE A 304 -0.76 -5.77 22.59
CA PHE A 304 -1.68 -4.76 23.14
C PHE A 304 -2.87 -5.33 23.93
N GLY A 305 -2.72 -6.55 24.45
CA GLY A 305 -3.77 -7.22 25.22
C GLY A 305 -4.78 -7.99 24.36
N LYS A 306 -5.58 -8.84 25.02
CA LYS A 306 -6.42 -9.85 24.33
C LYS A 306 -7.53 -9.23 23.48
N GLU A 307 -8.10 -8.12 23.93
CA GLU A 307 -9.15 -7.39 23.22
C GLU A 307 -8.61 -6.82 21.91
N CYS A 308 -7.43 -6.19 21.95
CA CYS A 308 -6.77 -5.68 20.75
C CYS A 308 -6.31 -6.81 19.83
N GLU A 309 -5.77 -7.89 20.37
CA GLU A 309 -5.36 -9.09 19.61
C GLU A 309 -6.53 -9.66 18.79
N GLU A 310 -7.72 -9.73 19.38
CA GLU A 310 -8.91 -10.26 18.70
C GLU A 310 -9.40 -9.32 17.58
N VAL A 311 -9.35 -8.00 17.80
CA VAL A 311 -9.64 -7.02 16.75
C VAL A 311 -8.64 -7.14 15.60
N CYS A 312 -7.35 -7.28 15.90
CA CYS A 312 -6.32 -7.47 14.88
C CYS A 312 -6.53 -8.76 14.10
N ARG A 313 -6.83 -9.86 14.79
CA ARG A 313 -7.15 -11.15 14.16
C ARG A 313 -8.32 -11.04 13.21
N ASN A 314 -9.40 -10.38 13.61
CA ASN A 314 -10.58 -10.22 12.76
C ASN A 314 -10.30 -9.31 11.57
N ALA A 315 -9.64 -8.17 11.77
CA ALA A 315 -9.20 -7.29 10.69
C ALA A 315 -8.39 -8.05 9.62
N LEU A 316 -7.42 -8.86 10.05
CA LEU A 316 -6.61 -9.65 9.15
C LEU A 316 -7.41 -10.77 8.49
N LYS A 317 -8.29 -11.49 9.19
CA LYS A 317 -9.18 -12.48 8.55
C LYS A 317 -10.05 -11.86 7.45
N ARG A 318 -10.61 -10.65 7.66
CA ARG A 318 -11.34 -9.91 6.61
C ARG A 318 -10.50 -9.72 5.37
N ARG A 319 -9.24 -9.30 5.53
CA ARG A 319 -8.30 -9.12 4.42
C ARG A 319 -8.14 -10.42 3.62
N TYR A 320 -7.90 -11.54 4.30
CA TYR A 320 -7.67 -12.83 3.64
C TYR A 320 -8.92 -13.37 2.93
N GLN A 321 -10.10 -13.17 3.51
CA GLN A 321 -11.36 -13.47 2.82
C GLN A 321 -11.57 -12.61 1.58
N LEU A 322 -11.14 -11.34 1.60
CA LEU A 322 -11.23 -10.41 0.46
C LEU A 322 -10.08 -10.53 -0.55
N LEU A 323 -9.08 -11.40 -0.33
CA LEU A 323 -7.94 -11.52 -1.24
C LEU A 323 -8.32 -11.85 -2.69
N PRO A 324 -9.31 -12.71 -3.01
CA PRO A 324 -9.73 -12.92 -4.40
C PRO A 324 -10.19 -11.62 -5.08
N HIS A 325 -10.93 -10.78 -4.35
CA HIS A 325 -11.35 -9.46 -4.81
C HIS A 325 -10.17 -8.51 -4.97
N ILE A 326 -9.33 -8.36 -3.94
CA ILE A 326 -8.16 -7.47 -3.96
C ILE A 326 -7.19 -7.86 -5.10
N TYR A 327 -6.94 -9.16 -5.29
CA TYR A 327 -6.08 -9.66 -6.36
C TYR A 327 -6.67 -9.37 -7.75
N THR A 328 -7.99 -9.46 -7.89
CA THR A 328 -8.70 -9.05 -9.11
C THR A 328 -8.57 -7.55 -9.36
N LEU A 329 -8.64 -6.70 -8.33
CA LEU A 329 -8.39 -5.26 -8.47
C LEU A 329 -6.96 -4.97 -8.95
N PHE A 330 -5.96 -5.71 -8.47
CA PHE A 330 -4.59 -5.59 -8.98
C PHE A 330 -4.46 -6.00 -10.45
N TYR A 331 -5.21 -7.00 -10.90
CA TYR A 331 -5.28 -7.36 -12.32
C TYR A 331 -5.88 -6.24 -13.17
N LEU A 332 -6.96 -5.62 -12.69
CA LEU A 332 -7.57 -4.46 -13.35
C LEU A 332 -6.63 -3.26 -13.35
N ALA A 333 -5.92 -2.99 -12.26
CA ALA A 333 -4.89 -1.96 -12.20
C ALA A 333 -3.77 -2.21 -13.21
N ASN A 334 -3.30 -3.46 -13.31
CA ASN A 334 -2.25 -3.87 -14.25
C ASN A 334 -2.66 -3.74 -15.73
N THR A 335 -3.93 -3.95 -16.05
CA THR A 335 -4.43 -4.00 -17.44
C THR A 335 -5.08 -2.70 -17.91
N ARG A 336 -5.65 -1.91 -16.98
CA ARG A 336 -6.43 -0.70 -17.27
C ARG A 336 -5.88 0.56 -16.63
N GLY A 337 -4.93 0.45 -15.70
CA GLY A 337 -4.44 1.59 -14.91
C GLY A 337 -5.41 2.08 -13.84
N SER A 338 -6.47 1.31 -13.53
CA SER A 338 -7.43 1.68 -12.48
C SER A 338 -6.77 1.66 -11.08
N PRO A 339 -7.08 2.61 -10.19
CA PRO A 339 -6.63 2.53 -8.80
C PRO A 339 -7.19 1.29 -8.09
N VAL A 340 -6.41 0.71 -7.17
CA VAL A 340 -6.89 -0.39 -6.30
C VAL A 340 -7.70 0.17 -5.14
N ALA A 341 -7.15 1.17 -4.44
CA ALA A 341 -7.89 2.02 -3.53
C ALA A 341 -8.21 3.34 -4.24
N SER A 342 -9.48 3.72 -4.31
CA SER A 342 -9.91 4.98 -4.93
C SER A 342 -10.73 5.85 -3.98
N PRO A 343 -10.70 7.18 -4.13
CA PRO A 343 -11.54 8.07 -3.33
C PRO A 343 -13.03 7.79 -3.48
N THR A 344 -13.81 8.04 -2.44
CA THR A 344 -15.26 7.81 -2.42
C THR A 344 -16.01 8.54 -3.53
N PHE A 345 -15.55 9.72 -3.94
CA PHE A 345 -16.16 10.49 -5.04
C PHE A 345 -16.09 9.78 -6.42
N PHE A 346 -15.27 8.74 -6.59
CA PHE A 346 -15.26 7.96 -7.84
C PHE A 346 -16.59 7.23 -8.08
N ALA A 347 -17.33 6.90 -7.01
CA ALA A 347 -18.63 6.26 -7.14
C ALA A 347 -19.76 7.24 -7.54
N ASP A 348 -19.63 8.53 -7.22
CA ASP A 348 -20.53 9.58 -7.70
C ASP A 348 -19.77 10.90 -7.93
N PRO A 349 -19.11 11.06 -9.09
CA PRO A 349 -18.28 12.24 -9.38
C PRO A 349 -19.07 13.56 -9.46
N LYS A 350 -20.40 13.49 -9.52
CA LYS A 350 -21.29 14.65 -9.61
C LYS A 350 -21.60 15.26 -8.24
N ASP A 351 -21.37 14.52 -7.15
CA ASP A 351 -21.53 15.04 -5.80
C ASP A 351 -20.19 15.64 -5.30
N PRO A 352 -20.07 16.99 -5.23
CA PRO A 352 -18.84 17.63 -4.76
C PRO A 352 -18.56 17.38 -3.27
N GLN A 353 -19.57 17.03 -2.46
CA GLN A 353 -19.38 16.77 -1.02
C GLN A 353 -18.47 15.55 -0.78
N LEU A 354 -18.48 14.57 -1.70
CA LEU A 354 -17.65 13.37 -1.57
C LEU A 354 -16.15 13.65 -1.69
N ARG A 355 -15.75 14.83 -2.18
CA ARG A 355 -14.32 15.20 -2.31
C ARG A 355 -13.68 15.56 -0.97
N THR A 356 -14.47 15.85 0.05
CA THR A 356 -14.00 16.20 1.39
C THR A 356 -13.95 15.00 2.34
N VAL A 357 -14.23 13.79 1.83
CA VAL A 357 -14.32 12.57 2.64
C VAL A 357 -12.93 11.97 2.82
N GLU A 358 -12.47 11.90 4.07
CA GLU A 358 -11.11 11.46 4.43
C GLU A 358 -11.09 10.23 5.35
N ASN A 359 -12.25 9.66 5.63
CA ASN A 359 -12.43 8.50 6.51
C ASN A 359 -13.05 7.29 5.79
N SER A 360 -13.19 7.37 4.46
CA SER A 360 -13.61 6.24 3.64
C SER A 360 -12.90 6.22 2.28
N PHE A 361 -12.85 5.04 1.70
CA PHE A 361 -12.33 4.80 0.35
C PHE A 361 -13.01 3.59 -0.28
N LEU A 362 -12.83 3.42 -1.58
CA LEU A 362 -13.36 2.30 -2.35
C LEU A 362 -12.25 1.29 -2.64
N LEU A 363 -12.56 0.01 -2.47
CA LEU A 363 -11.85 -1.13 -3.04
C LEU A 363 -12.73 -1.73 -4.15
N GLY A 364 -12.63 -1.17 -5.35
CA GLY A 364 -13.60 -1.44 -6.41
C GLY A 364 -15.03 -1.04 -5.98
N PRO A 365 -16.02 -1.94 -5.99
CA PRO A 365 -17.39 -1.64 -5.56
C PRO A 365 -17.61 -1.70 -4.04
N VAL A 366 -16.57 -1.99 -3.24
CA VAL A 366 -16.67 -2.05 -1.77
C VAL A 366 -16.24 -0.71 -1.19
N LEU A 367 -17.16 -0.02 -0.51
CA LEU A 367 -16.84 1.15 0.30
C LEU A 367 -16.40 0.70 1.69
N VAL A 368 -15.18 1.07 2.04
CA VAL A 368 -14.57 0.89 3.36
C VAL A 368 -14.72 2.21 4.11
N HIS A 369 -15.48 2.21 5.21
CA HIS A 369 -15.66 3.35 6.09
C HIS A 369 -15.07 3.04 7.45
N ALA A 370 -14.19 3.90 7.97
CA ALA A 370 -13.51 3.69 9.24
C ALA A 370 -13.59 4.94 10.10
N SER A 371 -13.69 4.76 11.42
CA SER A 371 -13.55 5.88 12.34
C SER A 371 -12.06 6.09 12.62
N THR A 372 -11.57 7.30 12.36
CA THR A 372 -10.19 7.71 12.62
C THR A 372 -10.07 8.59 13.87
N LEU A 373 -11.16 8.70 14.65
CA LEU A 373 -11.23 9.54 15.84
C LEU A 373 -11.04 8.72 17.11
N ARG A 374 -10.32 9.28 18.08
CA ARG A 374 -9.99 8.61 19.35
C ARG A 374 -11.22 8.15 20.13
N ASN A 375 -12.21 9.02 20.26
CA ASN A 375 -13.31 8.84 21.21
C ASN A 375 -14.58 8.25 20.58
N GLN A 376 -14.57 7.99 19.27
CA GLN A 376 -15.76 7.56 18.55
C GLN A 376 -15.51 6.24 17.81
N GLY A 377 -16.37 5.25 18.05
CA GLY A 377 -16.44 4.03 17.26
C GLY A 377 -17.14 4.26 15.92
N ILE A 378 -17.06 3.28 15.03
CA ILE A 378 -17.74 3.33 13.73
C ILE A 378 -19.26 3.46 13.86
N ASP A 379 -19.83 2.94 14.95
CA ASP A 379 -21.25 3.00 15.31
C ASP A 379 -21.75 4.42 15.63
N GLN A 380 -20.83 5.36 15.89
CA GLN A 380 -21.14 6.75 16.25
C GLN A 380 -20.96 7.74 15.09
N ILE A 381 -20.38 7.30 13.97
CA ILE A 381 -20.05 8.16 12.82
C ILE A 381 -20.71 7.59 11.56
N PRO A 382 -21.89 8.10 11.15
CA PRO A 382 -22.52 7.64 9.93
C PRO A 382 -21.66 8.00 8.71
N PRO A 383 -21.52 7.09 7.72
CA PRO A 383 -20.81 7.42 6.48
C PRO A 383 -21.61 8.41 5.63
N LEU A 384 -20.90 9.30 4.93
CA LEU A 384 -21.46 10.00 3.78
C LEU A 384 -21.43 9.06 2.57
N LEU A 385 -22.57 8.41 2.27
CA LEU A 385 -22.67 7.45 1.18
C LEU A 385 -22.94 8.15 -0.17
N PRO A 386 -22.29 7.70 -1.26
CA PRO A 386 -22.64 8.15 -2.60
C PRO A 386 -24.10 7.83 -2.95
N LYS A 387 -24.67 8.54 -3.93
CA LYS A 387 -26.02 8.24 -4.42
C LYS A 387 -26.11 6.80 -4.96
N GLY A 388 -27.19 6.12 -4.63
CA GLY A 388 -27.49 4.76 -5.11
C GLY A 388 -27.73 3.77 -3.98
N ILE A 389 -27.71 2.49 -4.32
CA ILE A 389 -27.86 1.39 -3.36
C ILE A 389 -26.49 1.05 -2.77
N TRP A 390 -26.39 1.05 -1.45
CA TRP A 390 -25.21 0.64 -0.69
C TRP A 390 -25.65 -0.28 0.44
N LEU A 391 -25.31 -1.57 0.34
CA LEU A 391 -25.74 -2.58 1.29
C LEU A 391 -24.59 -2.91 2.24
N SER A 392 -24.79 -2.69 3.54
CA SER A 392 -23.80 -3.03 4.56
C SER A 392 -23.61 -4.54 4.69
N PHE A 393 -22.40 -4.99 4.97
CA PHE A 393 -22.10 -6.39 5.28
C PHE A 393 -20.93 -6.51 6.28
N ASP A 394 -20.83 -7.65 6.94
CA ASP A 394 -19.73 -8.02 7.83
C ASP A 394 -19.36 -9.52 7.66
N PHE A 395 -18.36 -9.97 8.41
CA PHE A 395 -17.93 -11.37 8.45
C PHE A 395 -18.30 -12.01 9.79
N ASP A 396 -19.45 -11.60 10.33
CA ASP A 396 -19.91 -11.97 11.67
C ASP A 396 -18.99 -11.53 12.82
N ASP A 397 -18.20 -10.49 12.56
CA ASP A 397 -17.10 -10.00 13.39
C ASP A 397 -17.20 -8.49 13.70
N SER A 398 -18.41 -7.91 13.58
CA SER A 398 -18.65 -6.48 13.82
C SER A 398 -18.08 -6.00 15.16
N HIS A 399 -17.30 -4.93 15.11
CA HIS A 399 -16.62 -4.31 16.25
C HIS A 399 -16.51 -2.79 16.06
N PRO A 400 -16.63 -1.95 17.10
CA PRO A 400 -16.49 -0.49 16.99
C PRO A 400 -15.18 0.01 16.38
N ASP A 401 -14.11 -0.79 16.50
CA ASP A 401 -12.76 -0.51 16.00
C ASP A 401 -12.45 -1.13 14.62
N LEU A 402 -13.39 -1.86 14.02
CA LEU A 402 -13.24 -2.39 12.66
C LEU A 402 -14.00 -1.52 11.66
N PRO A 403 -13.53 -1.41 10.40
CA PRO A 403 -14.25 -0.66 9.36
C PRO A 403 -15.64 -1.23 9.10
N ALA A 404 -16.60 -0.36 8.81
CA ALA A 404 -17.88 -0.74 8.22
C ALA A 404 -17.70 -0.92 6.70
N LEU A 405 -18.26 -1.99 6.15
CA LEU A 405 -18.15 -2.32 4.73
C LEU A 405 -19.52 -2.21 4.07
N TYR A 406 -19.55 -1.60 2.89
CA TYR A 406 -20.75 -1.48 2.07
C TYR A 406 -20.46 -1.93 0.65
N LEU A 407 -21.33 -2.78 0.10
CA LEU A 407 -21.27 -3.20 -1.30
C LEU A 407 -22.21 -2.34 -2.13
N GLN A 408 -21.69 -1.74 -3.20
CA GLN A 408 -22.48 -1.00 -4.17
C GLN A 408 -23.49 -1.92 -4.88
N GLY A 409 -24.75 -1.52 -4.94
CA GLY A 409 -25.77 -2.23 -5.72
C GLY A 409 -25.38 -2.34 -7.19
N GLY A 410 -25.65 -3.48 -7.81
CA GLY A 410 -25.17 -3.83 -9.13
C GLY A 410 -23.88 -4.63 -9.14
N SER A 411 -23.34 -5.02 -7.98
CA SER A 411 -22.01 -5.62 -7.87
C SER A 411 -22.01 -7.03 -7.31
N ILE A 412 -21.08 -7.85 -7.80
CA ILE A 412 -20.70 -9.15 -7.25
C ILE A 412 -19.22 -9.12 -6.91
N ILE A 413 -18.85 -9.51 -5.69
CA ILE A 413 -17.43 -9.67 -5.30
C ILE A 413 -17.11 -11.13 -4.93
N PRO A 414 -15.95 -11.66 -5.36
CA PRO A 414 -15.49 -12.97 -4.94
C PRO A 414 -14.76 -12.91 -3.59
N MET A 415 -15.02 -13.87 -2.73
CA MET A 415 -14.37 -14.05 -1.42
C MET A 415 -13.92 -15.49 -1.24
N GLY A 416 -12.82 -15.67 -0.50
CA GLY A 416 -12.22 -16.97 -0.20
C GLY A 416 -12.30 -17.34 1.28
N PRO A 417 -11.71 -18.49 1.66
CA PRO A 417 -11.59 -18.88 3.06
C PRO A 417 -10.69 -17.93 3.87
N PRO A 418 -10.87 -17.86 5.21
CA PRO A 418 -10.00 -17.08 6.09
C PRO A 418 -8.66 -17.81 6.35
N HIS A 419 -7.84 -17.98 5.32
CA HIS A 419 -6.52 -18.62 5.41
C HIS A 419 -5.55 -17.90 6.35
N GLN A 420 -4.57 -18.63 6.88
CA GLN A 420 -3.48 -18.09 7.70
C GLN A 420 -2.35 -17.46 6.87
N HIS A 421 -2.21 -17.86 5.60
CA HIS A 421 -1.31 -17.27 4.63
C HIS A 421 -1.80 -17.60 3.22
N VAL A 422 -1.38 -16.86 2.19
CA VAL A 422 -1.83 -17.08 0.80
C VAL A 422 -1.51 -18.49 0.29
N GLY A 423 -0.40 -19.06 0.75
CA GLY A 423 0.04 -20.41 0.37
C GLY A 423 -0.88 -21.57 0.80
N GLU A 424 -1.85 -21.34 1.70
CA GLU A 424 -2.87 -22.35 2.03
C GLU A 424 -3.95 -22.50 0.96
N ALA A 425 -4.12 -21.46 0.11
CA ALA A 425 -5.19 -21.42 -0.88
C ALA A 425 -5.05 -22.55 -1.90
N ASN A 426 -6.14 -23.28 -2.13
CA ASN A 426 -6.26 -24.36 -3.08
C ASN A 426 -7.29 -24.01 -4.16
N PRO A 427 -7.08 -24.37 -5.44
CA PRO A 427 -8.11 -24.21 -6.46
C PRO A 427 -9.46 -24.86 -6.12
N THR A 428 -9.50 -25.90 -5.28
CA THR A 428 -10.74 -26.56 -4.86
C THR A 428 -11.42 -25.93 -3.65
N ASP A 429 -10.85 -24.88 -3.06
CA ASP A 429 -11.47 -24.17 -1.94
C ASP A 429 -12.84 -23.62 -2.33
N ASP A 430 -13.75 -23.55 -1.36
CA ASP A 430 -15.07 -22.97 -1.57
C ASP A 430 -14.93 -21.49 -1.99
N LEU A 431 -15.55 -21.14 -3.11
CA LEU A 431 -15.66 -19.75 -3.57
C LEU A 431 -16.96 -19.16 -3.04
N THR A 432 -16.89 -18.00 -2.39
CA THR A 432 -18.09 -17.23 -2.02
C THR A 432 -18.29 -16.06 -2.99
N LEU A 433 -19.51 -15.88 -3.52
CA LEU A 433 -19.90 -14.68 -4.26
C LEU A 433 -20.86 -13.87 -3.39
N LEU A 434 -20.45 -12.67 -2.98
CA LEU A 434 -21.33 -11.71 -2.32
C LEU A 434 -21.99 -10.83 -3.38
N VAL A 435 -23.32 -10.80 -3.39
CA VAL A 435 -24.14 -10.17 -4.44
C VAL A 435 -24.98 -9.04 -3.83
N ALA A 436 -24.90 -7.85 -4.42
CA ALA A 436 -25.83 -6.75 -4.17
C ALA A 436 -26.52 -6.35 -5.48
N LEU A 437 -27.83 -6.53 -5.58
CA LEU A 437 -28.58 -6.15 -6.78
C LEU A 437 -28.76 -4.63 -6.87
N ASP A 438 -28.80 -4.13 -8.11
CA ASP A 438 -29.19 -2.76 -8.43
C ASP A 438 -30.73 -2.59 -8.38
N GLU A 439 -31.20 -1.37 -8.66
CA GLU A 439 -32.62 -1.00 -8.74
C GLU A 439 -33.40 -1.75 -9.84
N TYR A 440 -32.70 -2.40 -10.78
CA TYR A 440 -33.26 -3.22 -11.85
C TYR A 440 -33.14 -4.73 -11.56
N GLY A 441 -32.71 -5.11 -10.35
CA GLY A 441 -32.54 -6.50 -9.95
C GLY A 441 -31.37 -7.20 -10.63
N ARG A 442 -30.30 -6.48 -11.00
CA ARG A 442 -29.11 -7.02 -11.68
C ARG A 442 -27.84 -6.79 -10.87
N ALA A 443 -26.84 -7.64 -11.06
CA ALA A 443 -25.48 -7.38 -10.59
C ALA A 443 -24.44 -8.06 -11.48
N GLU A 444 -23.24 -7.50 -11.53
CA GLU A 444 -22.11 -8.03 -12.28
C GLU A 444 -20.84 -8.07 -11.43
N GLY A 445 -19.96 -9.01 -11.71
CA GLY A 445 -18.65 -9.07 -11.06
C GLY A 445 -17.66 -9.88 -11.86
N VAL A 446 -16.41 -9.79 -11.44
CA VAL A 446 -15.29 -10.46 -12.09
C VAL A 446 -14.36 -11.07 -11.06
N LEU A 447 -13.82 -12.24 -11.38
CA LEU A 447 -12.79 -12.93 -10.62
C LEU A 447 -11.62 -13.25 -11.55
N PHE A 448 -10.42 -12.81 -11.16
CA PHE A 448 -9.16 -13.17 -11.81
C PHE A 448 -8.40 -14.21 -10.98
N GLU A 449 -7.96 -15.29 -11.63
CA GLU A 449 -7.18 -16.37 -11.04
C GLU A 449 -6.00 -16.75 -11.95
N ASP A 450 -4.84 -17.02 -11.36
CA ASP A 450 -3.64 -17.52 -12.02
C ASP A 450 -2.76 -18.28 -10.99
N ASP A 451 -1.52 -18.61 -11.35
CA ASP A 451 -0.53 -19.26 -10.47
C ASP A 451 -0.19 -18.45 -9.19
N GLY A 452 -0.64 -17.20 -9.07
CA GLY A 452 -0.35 -16.30 -7.95
C GLY A 452 1.06 -15.70 -7.96
N ASP A 453 2.05 -16.42 -8.49
CA ASP A 453 3.42 -15.93 -8.72
C ASP A 453 3.93 -16.43 -10.08
N GLY A 454 4.82 -15.67 -10.71
CA GLY A 454 5.34 -15.93 -12.05
C GLY A 454 4.52 -15.29 -13.19
N TYR A 455 4.88 -15.59 -14.43
CA TYR A 455 4.48 -14.81 -15.61
C TYR A 455 3.58 -15.53 -16.60
N GLU A 456 3.10 -16.74 -16.28
CA GLU A 456 2.28 -17.52 -17.23
C GLU A 456 0.93 -16.85 -17.53
N PHE A 457 0.40 -16.02 -16.62
CA PHE A 457 -0.77 -15.18 -16.91
C PHE A 457 -0.55 -14.24 -18.10
N MET A 458 0.68 -13.75 -18.34
CA MET A 458 1.00 -12.91 -19.51
C MET A 458 0.97 -13.70 -20.82
N ARG A 459 1.02 -15.03 -20.75
CA ARG A 459 0.92 -15.96 -21.89
C ARG A 459 -0.48 -16.55 -22.06
N GLY A 460 -1.46 -16.04 -21.30
CA GLY A 460 -2.84 -16.51 -21.32
C GLY A 460 -3.17 -17.59 -20.29
N ASN A 461 -2.21 -18.07 -19.48
CA ASN A 461 -2.49 -19.05 -18.41
C ASN A 461 -3.07 -18.34 -17.17
N TYR A 462 -4.30 -17.86 -17.32
CA TYR A 462 -5.14 -17.30 -16.26
C TYR A 462 -6.59 -17.69 -16.53
N LEU A 463 -7.45 -17.48 -15.54
CA LEU A 463 -8.90 -17.59 -15.64
C LEU A 463 -9.52 -16.27 -15.22
N LEU A 464 -10.22 -15.62 -16.13
CA LEU A 464 -11.07 -14.47 -15.82
C LEU A 464 -12.53 -14.92 -15.95
N THR A 465 -13.24 -14.96 -14.84
CA THR A 465 -14.66 -15.34 -14.81
C THR A 465 -15.52 -14.12 -14.59
N TYR A 466 -16.46 -13.88 -15.50
CA TYR A 466 -17.48 -12.84 -15.37
C TYR A 466 -18.77 -13.47 -14.87
N TYR A 467 -19.24 -12.99 -13.73
CA TYR A 467 -20.50 -13.41 -13.13
C TYR A 467 -21.58 -12.36 -13.37
N THR A 468 -22.80 -12.82 -13.59
CA THR A 468 -24.00 -11.97 -13.64
C THR A 468 -25.05 -12.57 -12.72
N ALA A 469 -25.74 -11.71 -11.96
CA ALA A 469 -26.93 -12.04 -11.20
C ALA A 469 -28.11 -11.28 -11.78
N GLN A 470 -29.26 -11.94 -11.93
CA GLN A 470 -30.47 -11.30 -12.43
C GLN A 470 -31.71 -11.84 -11.73
N LEU A 471 -32.55 -10.93 -11.24
CA LEU A 471 -33.87 -11.22 -10.69
C LEU A 471 -34.86 -11.45 -11.83
N HIS A 472 -35.48 -12.62 -11.81
CA HIS A 472 -36.57 -13.00 -12.71
C HIS A 472 -37.73 -13.53 -11.88
N SER A 473 -38.85 -12.80 -11.93
CA SER A 473 -40.04 -13.06 -11.11
C SER A 473 -39.69 -13.08 -9.61
N SER A 474 -39.52 -14.25 -9.02
CA SER A 474 -39.22 -14.45 -7.59
C SER A 474 -37.92 -15.21 -7.35
N ALA A 475 -37.02 -15.30 -8.34
CA ALA A 475 -35.74 -15.97 -8.20
C ALA A 475 -34.60 -15.13 -8.79
N VAL A 476 -33.48 -15.07 -8.08
CA VAL A 476 -32.23 -14.50 -8.57
C VAL A 476 -31.40 -15.64 -9.13
N THR A 477 -31.05 -15.55 -10.41
CA THR A 477 -30.16 -16.52 -11.07
C THR A 477 -28.76 -15.91 -11.20
N ILE A 478 -27.76 -16.62 -10.71
CA ILE A 478 -26.34 -16.29 -10.80
C ILE A 478 -25.71 -17.25 -11.78
N LYS A 479 -25.01 -16.72 -12.78
CA LYS A 479 -24.38 -17.51 -13.84
C LYS A 479 -23.06 -16.90 -14.29
N VAL A 480 -22.25 -17.73 -14.94
CA VAL A 480 -21.07 -17.26 -15.68
C VAL A 480 -21.51 -16.74 -17.04
N SER A 481 -21.34 -15.45 -17.28
CA SER A 481 -21.68 -14.82 -18.57
C SER A 481 -20.56 -14.95 -19.59
N LYS A 482 -19.31 -14.93 -19.12
CA LYS A 482 -18.11 -14.99 -19.96
C LYS A 482 -16.94 -15.58 -19.17
N THR A 483 -16.04 -16.25 -19.89
CA THR A 483 -14.74 -16.68 -19.38
C THR A 483 -13.65 -16.29 -20.37
N GLU A 484 -12.49 -15.88 -19.86
CA GLU A 484 -11.29 -15.62 -20.65
C GLU A 484 -10.06 -16.31 -20.05
N GLY A 485 -9.05 -16.53 -20.89
CA GLY A 485 -7.81 -17.21 -20.53
C GLY A 485 -7.85 -18.72 -20.75
N LEU A 486 -6.70 -19.36 -20.57
CA LEU A 486 -6.46 -20.78 -20.85
C LEU A 486 -6.46 -21.65 -19.58
N TRP A 487 -6.49 -21.03 -18.40
CA TRP A 487 -6.48 -21.76 -17.14
C TRP A 487 -7.80 -22.50 -16.96
N LYS A 488 -7.71 -23.78 -16.60
CA LYS A 488 -8.89 -24.63 -16.43
C LYS A 488 -9.66 -24.22 -15.17
N ARG A 489 -10.96 -23.94 -15.32
CA ARG A 489 -11.87 -23.71 -14.18
C ARG A 489 -11.75 -24.85 -13.16
N PRO A 490 -11.46 -24.56 -11.88
CA PRO A 490 -11.43 -25.59 -10.87
C PRO A 490 -12.84 -26.13 -10.58
N ASN A 491 -12.93 -27.40 -10.21
CA ASN A 491 -14.16 -27.98 -9.71
C ASN A 491 -14.24 -27.75 -8.20
N ARG A 492 -15.06 -26.78 -7.78
CA ARG A 492 -15.23 -26.37 -6.38
C ARG A 492 -16.68 -26.00 -6.09
N HIS A 493 -17.03 -25.95 -4.81
CA HIS A 493 -18.34 -25.43 -4.42
C HIS A 493 -18.39 -23.92 -4.58
N LEU A 494 -19.58 -23.43 -4.90
CA LEU A 494 -19.90 -22.03 -5.00
C LEU A 494 -20.95 -21.68 -3.95
N HIS A 495 -20.62 -20.81 -3.02
CA HIS A 495 -21.53 -20.26 -2.03
C HIS A 495 -21.96 -18.87 -2.49
N VAL A 496 -23.22 -18.70 -2.87
CA VAL A 496 -23.75 -17.39 -3.26
C VAL A 496 -24.47 -16.77 -2.08
N GLN A 497 -24.04 -15.59 -1.65
CA GLN A 497 -24.68 -14.79 -0.61
C GLN A 497 -25.30 -13.54 -1.24
N LEU A 498 -26.63 -13.42 -1.19
CA LEU A 498 -27.38 -12.28 -1.69
C LEU A 498 -27.74 -11.33 -0.54
N LEU A 499 -27.28 -10.09 -0.62
CA LEU A 499 -27.60 -9.04 0.34
C LEU A 499 -29.03 -8.51 0.13
N LEU A 500 -29.78 -8.40 1.23
CA LEU A 500 -31.15 -7.88 1.27
C LEU A 500 -31.23 -6.47 1.90
N GLY A 501 -30.19 -6.06 2.64
CA GLY A 501 -30.11 -4.78 3.36
C GLY A 501 -29.96 -4.95 4.87
N GLY A 502 -29.42 -3.92 5.54
CA GLY A 502 -29.17 -3.95 6.99
C GLY A 502 -28.28 -5.11 7.46
N GLY A 503 -27.37 -5.58 6.62
CA GLY A 503 -26.53 -6.77 6.87
C GLY A 503 -27.20 -8.11 6.59
N ALA A 504 -28.52 -8.15 6.35
CA ALA A 504 -29.23 -9.40 6.11
C ALA A 504 -28.84 -9.99 4.76
N LYS A 505 -28.67 -11.31 4.75
CA LYS A 505 -28.36 -12.09 3.56
C LYS A 505 -29.19 -13.37 3.52
N ILE A 506 -29.44 -13.85 2.32
CA ILE A 506 -29.88 -15.22 2.04
C ILE A 506 -28.85 -15.87 1.13
N ASP A 507 -28.73 -17.18 1.22
CA ASP A 507 -27.68 -17.89 0.50
C ASP A 507 -28.19 -19.17 -0.19
N SER A 508 -27.36 -19.66 -1.10
CA SER A 508 -27.52 -20.95 -1.76
C SER A 508 -26.15 -21.48 -2.15
N TRP A 509 -26.08 -22.81 -2.28
CA TRP A 509 -24.87 -23.53 -2.66
C TRP A 509 -25.03 -24.17 -4.02
N GLY A 510 -23.94 -24.21 -4.78
CA GLY A 510 -23.86 -24.87 -6.07
C GLY A 510 -22.43 -25.23 -6.44
N THR A 511 -22.16 -25.30 -7.74
CA THR A 511 -20.84 -25.61 -8.28
C THR A 511 -20.37 -24.45 -9.15
N ASP A 512 -19.12 -24.03 -9.00
CA ASP A 512 -18.54 -22.96 -9.82
C ASP A 512 -18.64 -23.31 -11.32
N GLY A 513 -19.19 -22.37 -12.11
CA GLY A 513 -19.43 -22.53 -13.54
C GLY A 513 -20.83 -23.03 -13.91
N GLN A 514 -21.63 -23.47 -12.93
CA GLN A 514 -23.04 -23.80 -13.12
C GLN A 514 -23.95 -22.65 -12.66
N ASP A 515 -25.19 -22.65 -13.15
CA ASP A 515 -26.20 -21.70 -12.70
C ASP A 515 -26.59 -22.01 -11.24
N VAL A 516 -26.62 -20.98 -10.41
CA VAL A 516 -27.10 -21.05 -9.02
C VAL A 516 -28.32 -20.16 -8.89
N GLN A 517 -29.39 -20.68 -8.29
CA GLN A 517 -30.61 -19.93 -8.06
C GLN A 517 -30.85 -19.70 -6.56
N ILE A 518 -31.29 -18.49 -6.24
CA ILE A 518 -31.76 -18.10 -4.91
C ILE A 518 -33.22 -17.65 -5.05
N THR A 519 -34.13 -18.34 -4.37
CA THR A 519 -35.53 -17.94 -4.32
C THR A 519 -35.69 -16.74 -3.38
N MET A 520 -36.29 -15.66 -3.87
CA MET A 520 -36.60 -14.49 -3.08
C MET A 520 -37.72 -14.79 -2.08
N PRO A 521 -37.54 -14.50 -0.78
CA PRO A 521 -38.61 -14.56 0.20
C PRO A 521 -39.68 -13.50 -0.08
N SER A 522 -40.84 -13.62 0.58
CA SER A 522 -41.83 -12.54 0.58
C SER A 522 -41.29 -11.26 1.24
N ASP A 523 -41.84 -10.10 0.89
CA ASP A 523 -41.43 -8.80 1.44
C ASP A 523 -41.53 -8.75 2.97
N ASP A 524 -42.55 -9.40 3.55
CA ASP A 524 -42.69 -9.56 5.00
C ASP A 524 -41.52 -10.33 5.60
N LYS A 525 -41.09 -11.41 4.94
CA LYS A 525 -39.97 -12.23 5.40
C LYS A 525 -38.64 -11.49 5.25
N ILE A 526 -38.46 -10.75 4.16
CA ILE A 526 -37.29 -9.88 3.95
C ILE A 526 -37.21 -8.85 5.09
N SER A 527 -38.31 -8.17 5.39
CA SER A 527 -38.37 -7.17 6.48
C SER A 527 -38.02 -7.77 7.85
N GLN A 528 -38.49 -9.00 8.13
CA GLN A 528 -38.11 -9.74 9.34
C GLN A 528 -36.61 -10.08 9.39
N LEU A 529 -36.03 -10.53 8.27
CA LEU A 529 -34.60 -10.85 8.18
C LEU A 529 -33.73 -9.61 8.39
N ILE A 530 -34.08 -8.48 7.76
CA ILE A 530 -33.40 -7.19 7.94
C ILE A 530 -33.46 -6.78 9.41
N SER A 531 -34.64 -6.81 10.03
CA SER A 531 -34.80 -6.43 11.43
C SER A 531 -33.99 -7.33 12.37
N ALA A 532 -33.98 -8.65 12.12
CA ALA A 532 -33.20 -9.61 12.90
C ALA A 532 -31.69 -9.37 12.75
N SER A 533 -31.20 -9.14 11.53
CA SER A 533 -29.80 -8.81 11.24
C SER A 533 -29.36 -7.52 11.93
N GLN A 534 -30.15 -6.45 11.80
CA GLN A 534 -29.85 -5.18 12.48
C GLN A 534 -29.86 -5.31 14.01
N LYS A 535 -30.70 -6.19 14.56
CA LYS A 535 -30.68 -6.50 15.99
C LYS A 535 -29.40 -7.25 16.37
N GLN A 536 -29.00 -8.26 15.60
CA GLN A 536 -27.76 -9.00 15.83
C GLN A 536 -26.53 -8.10 15.73
N TYR A 537 -26.47 -7.24 14.71
CA TYR A 537 -25.41 -6.24 14.56
C TYR A 537 -25.31 -5.33 15.80
N ARG A 538 -26.45 -4.75 16.23
CA ARG A 538 -26.48 -3.92 17.45
C ARG A 538 -26.02 -4.68 18.67
N THR A 539 -26.50 -5.92 18.86
CA THR A 539 -26.05 -6.77 19.96
C THR A 539 -24.55 -7.04 19.91
N ARG A 540 -23.95 -7.31 18.73
CA ARG A 540 -22.50 -7.48 18.58
C ARG A 540 -21.74 -6.23 18.96
N ILE A 541 -22.17 -5.06 18.47
CA ILE A 541 -21.55 -3.77 18.81
C ILE A 541 -21.63 -3.47 20.31
N GLU A 542 -22.80 -3.68 20.93
CA GLU A 542 -23.03 -3.43 22.36
C GLU A 542 -22.29 -4.40 23.29
N THR A 543 -22.08 -5.65 22.82
CA THR A 543 -21.41 -6.71 23.61
C THR A 543 -19.93 -6.88 23.27
N ALA A 544 -19.44 -6.17 22.25
CA ALA A 544 -18.05 -6.13 21.88
C ALA A 544 -17.20 -5.68 23.07
N LYS A 545 -16.12 -6.41 23.34
CA LYS A 545 -15.19 -6.03 24.40
C LYS A 545 -14.37 -4.83 23.93
N SER A 546 -14.65 -3.67 24.50
CA SER A 546 -13.91 -2.46 24.19
C SER A 546 -12.41 -2.64 24.45
N ILE A 547 -11.59 -2.21 23.50
CA ILE A 547 -10.15 -2.09 23.73
C ILE A 547 -9.93 -0.99 24.78
N PRO A 548 -9.11 -1.23 25.83
CA PRO A 548 -8.86 -0.23 26.86
C PRO A 548 -8.25 1.04 26.25
N ASP A 549 -8.82 2.19 26.59
CA ASP A 549 -8.19 3.49 26.35
C ASP A 549 -7.14 3.69 27.45
N ALA A 550 -5.95 3.13 27.24
CA ALA A 550 -4.83 3.39 28.15
C ALA A 550 -4.35 4.84 27.97
N GLU A 551 -4.07 5.53 29.07
CA GLU A 551 -3.39 6.83 29.03
C GLU A 551 -2.01 6.67 28.38
N GLU A 552 -1.59 7.68 27.61
CA GLU A 552 -0.25 7.76 27.03
C GLU A 552 0.79 7.55 28.14
N THR A 553 1.43 6.38 28.17
CA THR A 553 2.56 6.17 29.07
C THR A 553 3.71 7.02 28.54
N SER A 554 4.00 8.11 29.27
CA SER A 554 5.04 9.12 29.06
C SER A 554 5.50 9.29 27.61
N ARG A 555 5.11 10.41 26.96
CA ARG A 555 5.71 10.90 25.70
C ARG A 555 7.22 10.61 25.69
N THR A 556 7.66 9.57 24.99
CA THR A 556 9.06 9.44 24.63
C THR A 556 9.42 10.63 23.76
N LYS A 557 10.69 11.05 23.78
CA LYS A 557 11.22 12.19 23.00
C LYS A 557 11.17 11.91 21.49
N GLY A 558 9.98 11.74 20.93
CA GLY A 558 9.70 11.84 19.51
C GLY A 558 9.57 13.30 19.13
N THR A 559 9.91 13.63 17.90
CA THR A 559 9.83 14.99 17.37
C THR A 559 8.37 15.45 17.39
N GLU A 560 7.98 16.32 18.33
CA GLU A 560 6.66 16.98 18.24
C GLU A 560 6.62 17.74 16.91
N LEU A 561 5.68 17.37 16.04
CA LEU A 561 5.50 18.07 14.77
C LEU A 561 5.07 19.51 15.08
N SER A 562 5.77 20.46 14.47
CA SER A 562 5.49 21.89 14.65
C SER A 562 4.01 22.17 14.35
N LYS A 563 3.29 22.72 15.35
CA LYS A 563 1.93 23.22 15.20
C LYS A 563 1.86 24.61 14.54
N THR A 564 2.97 25.11 14.03
CA THR A 564 3.00 26.39 13.33
C THR A 564 2.88 26.12 11.83
N PRO A 565 1.85 26.66 11.14
CA PRO A 565 1.79 26.62 9.69
C PRO A 565 3.05 27.25 9.09
N ILE A 566 3.59 26.62 8.06
CA ILE A 566 4.76 27.12 7.34
C ILE A 566 4.32 27.63 5.96
N GLU A 567 4.99 28.66 5.47
CA GLU A 567 4.77 29.19 4.14
C GLU A 567 5.89 28.71 3.22
N LEU A 568 5.50 28.05 2.14
CA LEU A 568 6.37 27.56 1.09
C LEU A 568 6.17 28.43 -0.15
N LYS A 569 7.26 28.90 -0.74
CA LYS A 569 7.25 29.62 -2.02
C LYS A 569 8.00 28.79 -3.05
N SER A 570 7.36 28.48 -4.17
CA SER A 570 7.99 27.83 -5.32
C SER A 570 7.53 28.47 -6.63
N GLY A 571 8.45 29.15 -7.32
CA GLY A 571 8.12 29.99 -8.47
C GLY A 571 7.07 31.04 -8.11
N ASP A 572 5.96 31.01 -8.83
CA ASP A 572 4.81 31.89 -8.65
C ASP A 572 3.74 31.33 -7.70
N TRP A 573 4.02 30.25 -6.98
CA TRP A 573 3.08 29.67 -6.02
C TRP A 573 3.50 29.96 -4.58
N TYR A 574 2.52 30.33 -3.77
CA TYR A 574 2.59 30.41 -2.32
C TYR A 574 1.67 29.35 -1.74
N LEU A 575 2.22 28.53 -0.86
CA LEU A 575 1.48 27.49 -0.16
C LEU A 575 1.66 27.71 1.34
N LYS A 576 0.55 27.87 2.05
CA LYS A 576 0.57 27.79 3.50
C LYS A 576 0.19 26.36 3.88
N VAL A 577 1.10 25.66 4.54
CA VAL A 577 0.91 24.25 4.89
C VAL A 577 1.02 24.02 6.39
N VAL A 578 0.39 22.96 6.85
CA VAL A 578 0.26 22.60 8.27
C VAL A 578 1.07 21.33 8.52
N PRO A 579 2.30 21.43 9.07
CA PRO A 579 3.22 20.29 9.12
C PRO A 579 2.71 19.10 9.93
N TRP A 580 2.00 19.35 11.04
CA TRP A 580 1.56 18.30 11.97
C TRP A 580 0.41 17.43 11.46
N ILE A 581 -0.23 17.82 10.37
CA ILE A 581 -1.19 17.00 9.63
C ILE A 581 -0.66 16.72 8.22
N GLY A 582 0.63 16.42 8.10
CA GLY A 582 1.19 15.87 6.86
C GLY A 582 1.35 16.92 5.76
N GLY A 583 1.52 18.18 6.17
CA GLY A 583 1.72 19.28 5.25
C GLY A 583 0.46 19.69 4.48
N ARG A 584 -0.74 19.49 5.04
CA ARG A 584 -1.98 19.95 4.38
C ARG A 584 -1.89 21.42 4.01
N ILE A 585 -2.28 21.73 2.78
CA ILE A 585 -2.37 23.08 2.26
C ILE A 585 -3.63 23.72 2.84
N ILE A 586 -3.46 24.84 3.54
CA ILE A 586 -4.55 25.64 4.11
C ILE A 586 -4.79 26.93 3.33
N ALA A 587 -3.79 27.35 2.55
CA ALA A 587 -3.96 28.36 1.53
C ALA A 587 -3.02 28.06 0.37
N MET A 588 -3.51 28.19 -0.84
CA MET A 588 -2.71 28.18 -2.06
C MET A 588 -3.00 29.45 -2.84
N GLU A 589 -1.95 30.19 -3.18
CA GLU A 589 -2.02 31.41 -3.98
C GLU A 589 -1.10 31.29 -5.18
N HIS A 590 -1.67 31.40 -6.38
CA HIS A 590 -0.91 31.61 -7.60
C HIS A 590 -0.71 33.11 -7.80
N GLN A 591 0.53 33.56 -7.71
CA GLN A 591 0.90 34.93 -8.00
C GLN A 591 0.69 35.24 -9.49
N PRO A 592 0.14 36.41 -9.82
CA PRO A 592 0.11 36.87 -11.21
C PRO A 592 1.55 37.01 -11.73
N THR A 593 1.91 36.24 -12.76
CA THR A 593 3.32 36.05 -13.16
C THR A 593 3.85 37.09 -14.14
N GLY A 594 3.06 38.13 -14.46
CA GLY A 594 3.53 39.30 -15.18
C GLY A 594 4.35 39.04 -16.46
N ILE A 595 3.65 38.74 -17.56
CA ILE A 595 4.05 38.99 -18.96
C ILE A 595 5.01 37.97 -19.60
N GLN A 596 4.59 37.41 -20.75
CA GLN A 596 5.48 36.88 -21.79
C GLN A 596 5.07 37.45 -23.16
N TRP A 597 5.99 38.12 -23.85
CA TRP A 597 5.78 38.65 -25.22
C TRP A 597 6.14 37.58 -26.25
N LEU A 598 5.20 37.25 -27.14
CA LEU A 598 5.52 36.62 -28.43
C LEU A 598 5.47 37.72 -29.50
N HIS A 599 6.64 38.22 -29.87
CA HIS A 599 6.77 39.09 -31.04
C HIS A 599 6.64 38.23 -32.31
N SER A 600 5.51 38.30 -32.99
CA SER A 600 5.45 37.99 -34.42
C SER A 600 5.44 39.30 -35.20
N ARG A 601 6.57 39.63 -35.80
CA ARG A 601 6.72 40.78 -36.71
C ARG A 601 6.13 40.39 -38.07
N ILE A 602 5.09 41.08 -38.52
CA ILE A 602 4.63 41.01 -39.92
C ILE A 602 4.66 42.44 -40.46
N GLU A 603 5.37 42.63 -41.56
CA GLU A 603 5.57 43.92 -42.19
C GLU A 603 4.67 44.00 -43.43
N ILE A 604 3.68 44.89 -43.44
CA ILE A 604 2.79 45.11 -44.58
C ILE A 604 2.80 46.60 -44.92
N ASN A 605 3.21 46.93 -46.14
CA ASN A 605 3.13 48.28 -46.73
C ASN A 605 3.78 49.41 -45.91
N GLY A 606 4.86 49.12 -45.19
CA GLY A 606 5.67 50.16 -44.53
C GLY A 606 5.02 50.80 -43.29
N TYR A 607 3.99 50.18 -42.72
CA TYR A 607 3.42 50.55 -41.43
C TYR A 607 3.56 49.39 -40.43
N GLU A 608 3.96 49.71 -39.20
CA GLU A 608 4.00 48.76 -38.09
C GLU A 608 2.61 48.65 -37.46
N GLU A 609 2.01 47.46 -37.48
CA GLU A 609 0.78 47.17 -36.74
C GLU A 609 1.07 46.13 -35.65
N TYR A 610 0.74 46.48 -34.41
CA TYR A 610 0.80 45.59 -33.26
C TYR A 610 -0.60 45.03 -33.02
N THR A 611 -0.83 43.76 -33.34
CA THR A 611 -2.07 43.08 -32.95
C THR A 611 -1.80 42.18 -31.76
N GLY A 612 -2.21 42.62 -30.57
CA GLY A 612 -2.23 41.80 -29.36
C GLY A 612 -3.39 42.22 -28.46
N VAL A 613 -4.26 41.28 -28.13
CA VAL A 613 -5.24 41.44 -27.04
C VAL A 613 -4.56 40.96 -25.76
N GLU A 614 -4.47 41.82 -24.74
CA GLU A 614 -4.00 41.44 -23.41
C GLU A 614 -4.88 40.32 -22.85
N TYR A 615 -4.29 39.19 -22.46
CA TYR A 615 -4.90 38.30 -21.48
C TYR A 615 -4.01 38.20 -20.25
N ARG A 616 -4.53 38.70 -19.13
CA ARG A 616 -3.97 38.47 -17.80
C ARG A 616 -4.37 37.05 -17.37
N SER A 617 -3.44 36.24 -16.86
CA SER A 617 -3.83 35.14 -15.99
C SER A 617 -4.25 35.76 -14.64
N PRO A 618 -5.53 35.69 -14.22
CA PRO A 618 -5.86 36.07 -12.85
C PRO A 618 -5.08 35.16 -11.90
N GLY A 619 -4.41 35.73 -10.90
CA GLY A 619 -3.99 34.94 -9.76
C GLY A 619 -5.20 34.25 -9.14
N CYS A 620 -5.04 33.03 -8.65
CA CYS A 620 -6.09 32.32 -7.93
C CYS A 620 -5.66 32.12 -6.50
N THR A 621 -6.61 32.23 -5.57
CA THR A 621 -6.41 31.95 -4.16
C THR A 621 -7.48 30.95 -3.75
N GLU A 622 -7.06 29.85 -3.15
CA GLU A 622 -7.92 28.87 -2.51
C GLU A 622 -7.55 28.77 -1.04
N GLU A 623 -8.53 28.96 -0.15
CA GLU A 623 -8.37 28.80 1.29
C GLU A 623 -9.14 27.57 1.75
N TYR A 624 -8.51 26.77 2.61
CA TYR A 624 -9.07 25.54 3.16
C TYR A 624 -9.15 25.65 4.68
N VAL A 625 -10.32 25.35 5.24
CA VAL A 625 -10.51 25.30 6.69
C VAL A 625 -9.99 23.95 7.19
N VAL A 626 -8.97 23.97 8.05
CA VAL A 626 -8.61 22.80 8.87
C VAL A 626 -9.59 22.78 10.02
N ILE A 627 -10.49 21.81 10.02
CA ILE A 627 -11.38 21.57 11.14
C ILE A 627 -10.58 20.71 12.13
N GLU A 628 -10.29 21.28 13.31
CA GLU A 628 -9.69 20.56 14.45
C GLU A 628 -10.62 19.51 15.05
#